data_AF-A0A9X3C9Z2-F1
#
_entry.id   AF-A0A9X3C9Z2-F1
#
_cell.length_a   1.000
_cell.length_b   1.000
_cell.length_c   1.000
_cell.angle_alpha   90.00
_cell.angle_beta   90.00
_cell.angle_gamma   90.00
#
_symmetry.space_group_name_H-M   'P 1'
#
loop_
_entity.id
_entity.type
_entity.pdbx_description
1 polymer ?
#
loop_
_entity_poly.entity_id
_entity_poly.type
_entity_poly.pdbx_seq_one_letter_code
_entity_poly.pdbx_strand_id
1 'polypeptide(L)'
;MKNTQTKKYYWGIGLENETYLQFEDPLIVTGAFIQEKIGFERYSIDYRKCYKPDSLAPVLEKAFDLNENYQVSRMMNSHSLEKLDINFQHKTLAEAIPLVDAPTAEPVQPIENPEYLGKSIMELFLEDQPYNIQSMITQRNKTMGSVHFDGDSIEFVTKYFENRTVVDSCKELKATKKLFIDKINESAVLKEKLDFPDYNNGLNMFMTNQENLVLFNTGTYHFHITLPTLTEDSRIIDYKNFEKTHANAIYLLQWFEPFFIATLGSPDIMGVISDKYNLDKNFTLGSMRNAMSRYIGVGTYNKAMPKGKILTYNVDDFRKLLKFEKEENIWWRDQIEADMQYEMLSELGLDFNQEKMYQSGFEFRSFDEFPTEYLNDVLQSILLICEHSLNLPDVQWGHDSIAWNNLVVKTLKTGYLAEINEAEKNEILDLLQLLNPADSNYNTLKSEFDAIVMLDEFFFKILEVLHHLYKDNNVCLDAMYGQKTNTAPKWDNFNKYQIEKHLQKITSIKMDCELV
;
A
#
# COMPACT_ATOMS: atom_id res chain seq x y z
N MET A 1 -47.68 -10.13 1.12
CA MET A 1 -46.25 -9.79 1.29
C MET A 1 -45.52 -11.10 1.50
N LYS A 2 -44.61 -11.49 0.61
CA LYS A 2 -43.81 -12.71 0.80
C LYS A 2 -42.88 -12.44 1.99
N ASN A 3 -42.81 -13.38 2.95
CA ASN A 3 -41.83 -13.38 4.04
C ASN A 3 -40.43 -13.16 3.44
N THR A 4 -39.93 -11.94 3.48
CA THR A 4 -38.50 -11.67 3.33
C THR A 4 -37.81 -12.46 4.43
N GLN A 5 -36.87 -13.33 4.07
CA GLN A 5 -36.07 -14.06 5.04
C GLN A 5 -35.46 -13.03 6.01
N THR A 6 -35.92 -13.04 7.25
CA THR A 6 -35.39 -12.14 8.30
C THR A 6 -33.94 -12.50 8.60
N LYS A 7 -33.57 -13.78 8.48
CA LYS A 7 -32.19 -14.28 8.62
C LYS A 7 -31.51 -14.54 7.29
N LYS A 8 -30.33 -13.95 7.07
CA LYS A 8 -29.48 -14.17 5.87
C LYS A 8 -27.99 -14.09 6.19
N TYR A 9 -27.17 -14.75 5.38
CA TYR A 9 -25.72 -14.52 5.39
C TYR A 9 -25.39 -13.22 4.66
N TYR A 10 -24.48 -12.47 5.28
CA TYR A 10 -23.96 -11.20 4.83
C TYR A 10 -22.43 -11.30 4.76
N TRP A 11 -21.85 -10.76 3.70
CA TRP A 11 -20.40 -10.55 3.57
C TRP A 11 -20.17 -9.24 2.82
N GLY A 12 -18.91 -8.80 2.73
CA GLY A 12 -18.59 -7.59 1.99
C GLY A 12 -17.17 -7.59 1.47
N ILE A 13 -17.01 -7.04 0.26
CA ILE A 13 -15.73 -6.76 -0.38
C ILE A 13 -15.79 -5.33 -0.93
N GLY A 14 -14.93 -4.46 -0.40
CA GLY A 14 -14.73 -3.10 -0.89
C GLY A 14 -13.25 -2.85 -1.14
N LEU A 15 -12.94 -2.09 -2.18
CA LEU A 15 -11.57 -1.79 -2.58
C LEU A 15 -11.40 -0.26 -2.60
N GLU A 16 -10.31 0.21 -2.01
CA GLU A 16 -9.82 1.58 -2.12
C GLU A 16 -8.44 1.51 -2.80
N ASN A 17 -8.16 2.38 -3.75
CA ASN A 17 -6.84 2.57 -4.34
C ASN A 17 -6.48 4.04 -4.34
N GLU A 18 -5.55 4.40 -3.46
CA GLU A 18 -4.94 5.73 -3.42
C GLU A 18 -3.78 5.75 -4.41
N THR A 19 -3.83 6.60 -5.41
CA THR A 19 -2.79 6.64 -6.45
C THR A 19 -2.57 8.06 -6.95
N TYR A 20 -1.66 8.21 -7.90
CA TYR A 20 -1.31 9.46 -8.56
C TYR A 20 -1.52 9.32 -10.06
N LEU A 21 -1.46 10.43 -10.79
CA LEU A 21 -1.37 10.40 -12.24
C LEU A 21 0.05 10.75 -12.66
N GLN A 22 0.51 10.18 -13.77
CA GLN A 22 1.83 10.39 -14.34
C GLN A 22 1.68 10.91 -15.78
N PHE A 23 2.50 11.88 -16.16
CA PHE A 23 2.61 12.26 -17.58
C PHE A 23 3.34 11.18 -18.38
N GLU A 24 2.93 10.95 -19.63
CA GLU A 24 3.60 10.00 -20.54
C GLU A 24 5.09 10.35 -20.71
N ASP A 25 5.40 11.64 -20.87
CA ASP A 25 6.77 12.10 -21.09
C ASP A 25 7.48 12.43 -19.76
N PRO A 26 8.65 11.82 -19.49
CA PRO A 26 9.45 12.13 -18.31
C PRO A 26 10.14 13.49 -18.47
N LEU A 27 10.60 14.05 -17.35
CA LEU A 27 11.51 15.19 -17.36
C LEU A 27 12.96 14.69 -17.44
N ILE A 28 13.76 15.33 -18.29
CA ILE A 28 15.20 15.11 -18.36
C ILE A 28 15.91 16.17 -17.51
N VAL A 29 16.68 15.72 -16.53
CA VAL A 29 17.43 16.58 -15.60
C VAL A 29 18.88 16.13 -15.48
N THR A 30 19.77 17.04 -15.10
CA THR A 30 21.16 16.70 -14.80
C THR A 30 21.28 15.99 -13.46
N GLY A 31 22.35 15.21 -13.25
CA GLY A 31 22.64 14.66 -11.92
C GLY A 31 22.84 15.74 -10.87
N ALA A 32 23.40 16.90 -11.24
CA ALA A 32 23.51 18.06 -10.34
C ALA A 32 22.14 18.55 -9.85
N PHE A 33 21.14 18.59 -10.74
CA PHE A 33 19.77 18.93 -10.35
C PHE A 33 19.20 17.91 -9.36
N ILE A 34 19.39 16.62 -9.60
CA ILE A 34 18.89 15.58 -8.68
C ILE A 34 19.51 15.73 -7.29
N GLN A 35 20.82 15.92 -7.20
CA GLN A 35 21.53 16.07 -5.93
C GLN A 35 21.09 17.32 -5.16
N GLU A 36 20.85 18.45 -5.85
CA GLU A 36 20.50 19.72 -5.21
C GLU A 36 19.01 19.82 -4.86
N LYS A 37 18.13 19.24 -5.67
CA LYS A 37 16.69 19.53 -5.63
C LYS A 37 15.84 18.47 -4.93
N ILE A 38 16.43 17.56 -4.15
CA ILE A 38 15.63 16.71 -3.25
C ILE A 38 14.91 17.58 -2.20
N GLY A 39 13.60 17.63 -2.31
CA GLY A 39 12.71 18.45 -1.50
C GLY A 39 11.47 17.70 -1.04
N PHE A 40 10.41 18.45 -0.79
CA PHE A 40 9.12 17.94 -0.32
C PHE A 40 7.99 18.51 -1.17
N GLU A 41 6.87 17.82 -1.21
CA GLU A 41 5.67 18.32 -1.89
C GLU A 41 5.05 19.46 -1.08
N ARG A 42 4.58 20.53 -1.74
CA ARG A 42 4.16 21.79 -1.09
C ARG A 42 3.08 21.62 0.00
N TYR A 43 2.20 20.66 -0.18
CA TYR A 43 1.01 20.42 0.63
C TYR A 43 1.07 19.10 1.42
N SER A 44 2.14 18.33 1.28
CA SER A 44 2.39 17.07 2.01
C SER A 44 3.48 17.25 3.07
N ILE A 45 3.73 16.19 3.83
CA ILE A 45 4.77 16.19 4.86
C ILE A 45 6.16 16.11 4.24
N ASP A 46 7.15 16.64 4.96
CA ASP A 46 8.55 16.55 4.56
C ASP A 46 9.14 15.18 4.92
N TYR A 47 8.96 14.21 4.00
CA TYR A 47 9.50 12.85 4.15
C TYR A 47 11.03 12.78 4.26
N ARG A 48 11.76 13.84 3.91
CA ARG A 48 13.22 13.89 4.12
C ARG A 48 13.57 13.83 5.61
N LYS A 49 12.66 14.26 6.48
CA LYS A 49 12.82 14.18 7.95
C LYS A 49 12.72 12.77 8.49
N CYS A 50 12.23 11.81 7.71
CA CYS A 50 12.23 10.39 8.06
C CYS A 50 13.58 9.71 7.78
N TYR A 51 14.55 10.44 7.23
CA TYR A 51 15.90 9.95 7.00
C TYR A 51 16.85 10.53 8.04
N LYS A 52 17.81 9.72 8.51
CA LYS A 52 18.88 10.20 9.38
C LYS A 52 19.66 11.32 8.68
N PRO A 53 20.12 12.36 9.40
CA PRO A 53 20.97 13.40 8.82
C PRO A 53 22.15 12.82 8.03
N ASP A 54 22.48 13.45 6.90
CA ASP A 54 23.59 13.08 6.02
C ASP A 54 23.53 11.65 5.41
N SER A 55 22.37 10.99 5.47
CA SER A 55 22.20 9.64 4.88
C SER A 55 21.98 9.67 3.36
N LEU A 56 21.28 10.67 2.84
CA LEU A 56 20.87 10.75 1.42
C LEU A 56 22.00 11.24 0.50
N ALA A 57 22.73 12.28 0.89
CA ALA A 57 23.71 12.95 0.01
C ALA A 57 24.77 11.98 -0.58
N PRO A 58 25.42 11.10 0.22
CA PRO A 58 26.41 10.17 -0.32
C PRO A 58 25.84 9.18 -1.35
N VAL A 59 24.56 8.82 -1.19
CA VAL A 59 23.86 7.88 -2.08
C VAL A 59 23.55 8.57 -3.41
N LEU A 60 23.04 9.80 -3.36
CA LEU A 60 22.74 10.61 -4.54
C LEU A 60 24.01 10.96 -5.33
N GLU A 61 25.06 11.41 -4.65
CA GLU A 61 26.36 11.73 -5.25
C GLU A 61 26.97 10.54 -5.99
N LYS A 62 26.78 9.32 -5.46
CA LYS A 62 27.29 8.11 -6.07
C LYS A 62 26.49 7.69 -7.31
N ALA A 63 25.18 7.84 -7.27
CA ALA A 63 24.28 7.40 -8.33
C ALA A 63 24.24 8.33 -9.54
N PHE A 64 24.32 9.64 -9.31
CA PHE A 64 23.97 10.65 -10.32
C PHE A 64 25.16 11.55 -10.64
N ASP A 65 25.92 11.25 -11.69
CA ASP A 65 27.00 12.13 -12.16
C ASP A 65 26.49 13.52 -12.51
N LEU A 66 27.20 14.56 -12.05
CA LEU A 66 26.81 15.96 -12.17
C LEU A 66 26.60 16.42 -13.64
N ASN A 67 27.30 15.81 -14.58
CA ASN A 67 27.32 16.20 -15.99
C ASN A 67 26.48 15.27 -16.89
N GLU A 68 25.89 14.23 -16.32
CA GLU A 68 25.04 13.30 -17.04
C GLU A 68 23.55 13.62 -16.83
N ASN A 69 22.71 13.13 -17.73
CA ASN A 69 21.27 13.36 -17.71
C ASN A 69 20.51 12.10 -17.33
N TYR A 70 19.39 12.29 -16.62
CA TYR A 70 18.56 11.23 -16.05
C TYR A 70 17.08 11.54 -16.26
N GLN A 71 16.24 10.50 -16.24
CA GLN A 71 14.79 10.65 -16.32
C GLN A 71 14.19 10.71 -14.92
N VAL A 72 13.38 11.73 -14.65
CA VAL A 72 12.52 11.81 -13.47
C VAL A 72 11.06 11.84 -13.90
N SER A 73 10.17 11.21 -13.14
CA SER A 73 8.74 11.22 -13.46
C SER A 73 8.14 12.59 -13.19
N ARG A 74 7.16 12.96 -14.02
CA ARG A 74 6.29 14.11 -13.77
C ARG A 74 4.93 13.59 -13.32
N MET A 75 4.51 14.01 -12.14
CA MET A 75 3.35 13.44 -11.46
C MET A 75 2.31 14.53 -11.16
N MET A 76 1.05 14.13 -11.13
CA MET A 76 -0.05 14.90 -10.57
C MET A 76 -0.65 14.19 -9.38
N ASN A 77 -0.78 14.93 -8.30
CA ASN A 77 -1.45 14.53 -7.09
C ASN A 77 -2.85 15.18 -7.03
N SER A 78 -3.66 14.87 -6.01
CA SER A 78 -4.99 15.48 -5.84
C SER A 78 -4.92 17.02 -5.83
N HIS A 79 -3.90 17.55 -5.14
CA HIS A 79 -3.66 18.99 -5.04
C HIS A 79 -3.31 19.63 -6.38
N SER A 80 -2.66 18.91 -7.29
CA SER A 80 -2.41 19.38 -8.65
C SER A 80 -3.73 19.65 -9.34
N LEU A 81 -4.69 18.73 -9.22
CA LEU A 81 -6.01 18.85 -9.83
C LEU A 81 -6.87 19.95 -9.18
N GLU A 82 -6.83 20.09 -7.86
CA GLU A 82 -7.71 21.00 -7.11
C GLU A 82 -7.16 22.43 -6.94
N LYS A 83 -5.84 22.59 -6.86
CA LYS A 83 -5.20 23.85 -6.42
C LYS A 83 -4.40 24.53 -7.52
N LEU A 84 -4.13 23.86 -8.64
CA LEU A 84 -3.43 24.46 -9.78
C LEU A 84 -4.39 24.79 -10.91
N ASP A 85 -4.07 25.82 -11.69
CA ASP A 85 -4.68 26.04 -13.00
C ASP A 85 -3.92 25.28 -14.10
N ILE A 86 -4.36 25.44 -15.34
CA ILE A 86 -3.77 24.79 -16.52
C ILE A 86 -2.33 25.26 -16.87
N ASN A 87 -1.87 26.35 -16.25
CA ASN A 87 -0.48 26.82 -16.35
C ASN A 87 0.34 26.41 -15.13
N PHE A 88 -0.20 25.50 -14.31
CA PHE A 88 0.37 25.04 -13.06
C PHE A 88 0.62 26.15 -12.03
N GLN A 89 -0.11 27.26 -12.13
CA GLN A 89 -0.07 28.30 -11.11
C GLN A 89 -0.95 27.90 -9.94
N HIS A 90 -0.44 28.07 -8.74
CA HIS A 90 -1.20 27.79 -7.53
C HIS A 90 -2.26 28.85 -7.30
N LYS A 91 -3.40 28.45 -6.75
CA LYS A 91 -4.45 29.37 -6.29
C LYS A 91 -3.97 30.39 -5.25
N THR A 92 -3.01 30.00 -4.40
CA THR A 92 -2.48 30.84 -3.33
C THR A 92 -0.95 30.90 -3.38
N LEU A 93 -0.38 32.02 -2.91
CA LEU A 93 1.06 32.16 -2.69
C LEU A 93 1.49 31.39 -1.43
N ALA A 94 2.74 30.97 -1.40
CA ALA A 94 3.31 30.17 -0.32
C ALA A 94 3.75 31.05 0.87
N GLU A 95 2.82 31.71 1.56
CA GLU A 95 3.14 32.28 2.89
C GLU A 95 2.70 31.32 4.00
N ALA A 96 3.72 30.81 4.72
CA ALA A 96 3.72 30.10 5.99
C ALA A 96 2.44 29.31 6.33
N ILE A 97 2.26 28.14 5.70
CA ILE A 97 1.50 27.07 6.35
C ILE A 97 2.32 26.71 7.60
N PRO A 98 1.78 26.84 8.83
CA PRO A 98 2.46 26.29 9.99
C PRO A 98 2.64 24.80 9.70
N LEU A 99 3.90 24.35 9.68
CA LEU A 99 4.21 22.94 9.84
C LEU A 99 3.34 22.45 11.01
N VAL A 100 2.49 21.47 10.74
CA VAL A 100 1.46 20.99 11.65
C VAL A 100 2.12 20.43 12.89
N ASP A 101 2.40 21.28 13.89
CA ASP A 101 2.88 20.94 15.24
C ASP A 101 2.69 22.06 16.28
N ALA A 102 1.99 23.17 15.96
CA ALA A 102 1.73 24.25 16.92
C ALA A 102 0.21 24.51 17.10
N PRO A 103 -0.42 24.13 18.23
CA PRO A 103 -1.86 24.28 18.45
C PRO A 103 -2.37 25.72 18.65
N THR A 104 -1.57 26.76 18.43
CA THR A 104 -1.89 28.11 18.94
C THR A 104 -1.57 29.28 18.00
N ALA A 105 -1.31 29.06 16.70
CA ALA A 105 -1.17 30.17 15.75
C ALA A 105 -2.51 30.49 15.07
N GLU A 106 -2.91 31.76 15.04
CA GLU A 106 -4.06 32.19 14.21
C GLU A 106 -3.80 31.82 12.74
N PRO A 107 -4.80 31.30 12.01
CA PRO A 107 -4.62 30.93 10.61
C PRO A 107 -4.31 32.18 9.79
N VAL A 108 -3.09 32.24 9.26
CA VAL A 108 -2.70 33.25 8.25
C VAL A 108 -3.66 33.11 7.07
N GLN A 109 -4.34 34.19 6.72
CA GLN A 109 -5.21 34.22 5.55
C GLN A 109 -4.36 33.96 4.30
N PRO A 110 -4.69 32.95 3.48
CA PRO A 110 -3.91 32.66 2.28
C PRO A 110 -3.95 33.84 1.30
N ILE A 111 -2.79 34.31 0.85
CA ILE A 111 -2.71 35.34 -0.18
C ILE A 111 -3.03 34.69 -1.53
N GLU A 112 -4.01 35.22 -2.25
CA GLU A 112 -4.34 34.76 -3.61
C GLU A 112 -3.16 35.02 -4.57
N ASN A 113 -2.90 34.08 -5.46
CA ASN A 113 -1.87 34.25 -6.48
C ASN A 113 -2.46 35.04 -7.67
N PRO A 114 -1.93 36.24 -7.99
CA PRO A 114 -2.43 37.03 -9.13
C PRO A 114 -2.19 36.36 -10.49
N GLU A 115 -1.31 35.37 -10.58
CA GLU A 115 -1.05 34.62 -11.81
C GLU A 115 -2.03 33.45 -12.03
N TYR A 116 -2.83 33.11 -11.02
CA TYR A 116 -3.84 32.06 -11.12
C TYR A 116 -5.00 32.48 -12.03
N LEU A 117 -5.33 31.65 -13.02
CA LEU A 117 -6.36 31.92 -14.03
C LEU A 117 -7.82 31.84 -13.51
N GLY A 118 -8.01 31.66 -12.21
CA GLY A 118 -9.31 31.71 -11.53
C GLY A 118 -10.07 30.39 -11.44
N LYS A 119 -9.66 29.34 -12.18
CA LYS A 119 -10.22 27.99 -12.10
C LYS A 119 -9.13 26.93 -12.02
N SER A 120 -9.38 25.86 -11.27
CA SER A 120 -8.47 24.73 -11.20
C SER A 120 -8.57 23.83 -12.42
N ILE A 121 -7.58 22.95 -12.61
CA ILE A 121 -7.61 21.89 -13.63
C ILE A 121 -8.88 21.05 -13.47
N MET A 122 -9.25 20.68 -12.24
CA MET A 122 -10.46 19.89 -11.98
C MET A 122 -11.75 20.66 -12.29
N GLU A 123 -11.82 21.96 -11.97
CA GLU A 123 -12.99 22.79 -12.28
C GLU A 123 -13.18 22.89 -13.80
N LEU A 124 -12.10 23.17 -14.54
CA LEU A 124 -12.13 23.24 -16.00
C LEU A 124 -12.46 21.88 -16.63
N PHE A 125 -11.90 20.79 -16.11
CA PHE A 125 -12.23 19.44 -16.56
C PHE A 125 -13.72 19.17 -16.43
N LEU A 126 -14.34 19.51 -15.29
CA LEU A 126 -15.72 19.13 -15.00
C LEU A 126 -16.80 19.99 -15.69
N GLU A 127 -16.46 21.19 -16.17
CA GLU A 127 -17.41 22.14 -16.76
C GLU A 127 -18.20 21.57 -17.93
N ASP A 128 -17.51 20.88 -18.84
CA ASP A 128 -18.11 20.31 -20.06
C ASP A 128 -18.45 18.83 -19.92
N GLN A 129 -18.28 18.25 -18.72
CA GLN A 129 -18.50 16.83 -18.51
C GLN A 129 -19.97 16.51 -18.22
N PRO A 130 -20.49 15.39 -18.73
CA PRO A 130 -21.85 14.98 -18.42
C PRO A 130 -22.00 14.62 -16.94
N TYR A 131 -23.25 14.67 -16.45
CA TYR A 131 -23.57 14.48 -15.03
C TYR A 131 -22.97 13.21 -14.43
N ASN A 132 -22.91 12.10 -15.17
CA ASN A 132 -22.35 10.85 -14.68
C ASN A 132 -20.87 10.98 -14.30
N ILE A 133 -20.07 11.73 -15.08
CA ILE A 133 -18.66 12.01 -14.76
C ILE A 133 -18.55 12.97 -13.59
N GLN A 134 -19.36 14.04 -13.57
CA GLN A 134 -19.38 14.96 -12.42
C GLN A 134 -19.82 14.29 -11.12
N SER A 135 -20.68 13.27 -11.18
CA SER A 135 -21.17 12.51 -10.02
C SER A 135 -20.19 11.43 -9.55
N MET A 136 -19.18 11.13 -10.36
CA MET A 136 -18.11 10.20 -10.01
C MET A 136 -17.13 10.84 -9.01
N ILE A 137 -16.88 12.15 -9.12
CA ILE A 137 -15.98 12.89 -8.24
C ILE A 137 -16.75 13.33 -6.99
N THR A 138 -16.21 13.05 -5.81
CA THR A 138 -16.77 13.55 -4.56
C THR A 138 -16.54 15.06 -4.45
N GLN A 139 -17.61 15.80 -4.13
CA GLN A 139 -17.61 17.25 -3.96
C GLN A 139 -18.27 17.58 -2.61
N ARG A 140 -18.08 18.80 -2.07
CA ARG A 140 -18.73 19.23 -0.81
C ARG A 140 -20.24 18.97 -0.76
N ASN A 141 -20.91 19.06 -1.91
CA ASN A 141 -22.36 18.83 -2.04
C ASN A 141 -22.72 17.44 -2.61
N LYS A 142 -21.72 16.58 -2.90
CA LYS A 142 -21.88 15.24 -3.48
C LYS A 142 -20.89 14.29 -2.81
N THR A 143 -21.31 13.68 -1.70
CA THR A 143 -20.40 12.93 -0.82
C THR A 143 -20.19 11.47 -1.20
N MET A 144 -20.83 10.98 -2.27
CA MET A 144 -20.90 9.56 -2.63
C MET A 144 -20.25 9.24 -3.99
N GLY A 145 -19.22 10.00 -4.37
CA GLY A 145 -18.40 9.71 -5.55
C GLY A 145 -17.62 8.40 -5.40
N SER A 146 -17.10 7.88 -6.51
CA SER A 146 -16.13 6.76 -6.51
C SER A 146 -14.70 7.24 -6.69
N VAL A 147 -14.49 8.56 -6.83
CA VAL A 147 -13.18 9.21 -6.86
C VAL A 147 -13.17 10.30 -5.81
N HIS A 148 -12.22 10.23 -4.89
CA HIS A 148 -12.00 11.17 -3.81
C HIS A 148 -10.62 11.80 -3.94
N PHE A 149 -10.51 13.03 -3.42
CA PHE A 149 -9.24 13.71 -3.25
C PHE A 149 -8.97 13.73 -1.75
N ASP A 150 -8.21 12.74 -1.26
CA ASP A 150 -7.88 12.58 0.15
C ASP A 150 -6.39 12.83 0.36
N GLY A 151 -6.06 13.84 1.17
CA GLY A 151 -4.68 14.30 1.33
C GLY A 151 -4.05 14.62 -0.03
N ASP A 152 -2.88 14.05 -0.29
CA ASP A 152 -2.13 14.16 -1.55
C ASP A 152 -2.56 13.15 -2.63
N SER A 153 -3.29 12.08 -2.30
CA SER A 153 -3.61 11.04 -3.27
C SER A 153 -4.97 11.24 -3.95
N ILE A 154 -5.12 10.61 -5.13
CA ILE A 154 -6.42 10.43 -5.78
C ILE A 154 -6.91 9.03 -5.42
N GLU A 155 -8.00 8.96 -4.68
CA GLU A 155 -8.53 7.71 -4.14
C GLU A 155 -9.70 7.21 -4.99
N PHE A 156 -9.57 6.01 -5.53
CA PHE A 156 -10.62 5.31 -6.28
C PHE A 156 -11.25 4.25 -5.40
N VAL A 157 -12.56 4.31 -5.20
CA VAL A 157 -13.29 3.39 -4.32
C VAL A 157 -14.43 2.69 -5.03
N THR A 158 -14.62 1.41 -4.70
CA THR A 158 -15.84 0.68 -5.11
C THR A 158 -17.04 1.14 -4.27
N LYS A 159 -18.18 1.39 -4.91
CA LYS A 159 -19.41 1.85 -4.23
C LYS A 159 -20.23 0.71 -3.66
N TYR A 160 -20.19 -0.45 -4.29
CA TYR A 160 -20.96 -1.61 -3.83
C TYR A 160 -20.11 -2.45 -2.86
N PHE A 161 -20.71 -2.87 -1.75
CA PHE A 161 -20.02 -3.62 -0.70
C PHE A 161 -20.75 -4.90 -0.31
N GLU A 162 -22.02 -4.79 0.09
CA GLU A 162 -22.82 -5.91 0.59
C GLU A 162 -22.97 -7.03 -0.45
N ASN A 163 -22.60 -8.24 -0.03
CA ASN A 163 -22.66 -9.47 -0.78
C ASN A 163 -21.99 -9.38 -2.17
N ARG A 164 -20.98 -8.51 -2.30
CA ARG A 164 -20.17 -8.39 -3.50
C ARG A 164 -19.13 -9.49 -3.59
N THR A 165 -18.68 -9.73 -4.81
CA THR A 165 -17.61 -10.67 -5.09
C THR A 165 -16.32 -9.94 -5.43
N VAL A 166 -15.18 -10.59 -5.19
CA VAL A 166 -13.85 -10.10 -5.59
C VAL A 166 -13.84 -9.75 -7.08
N VAL A 167 -14.34 -10.65 -7.94
CA VAL A 167 -14.39 -10.44 -9.39
C VAL A 167 -15.17 -9.18 -9.75
N ASP A 168 -16.31 -8.94 -9.10
CA ASP A 168 -17.14 -7.76 -9.37
C ASP A 168 -16.49 -6.46 -8.86
N SER A 169 -15.94 -6.48 -7.65
CA SER A 169 -15.28 -5.31 -7.07
C SER A 169 -14.00 -4.94 -7.84
N CYS A 170 -13.22 -5.92 -8.29
CA CYS A 170 -12.07 -5.69 -9.18
C CYS A 170 -12.49 -5.06 -10.51
N LYS A 171 -13.57 -5.56 -11.13
CA LYS A 171 -14.10 -5.00 -12.39
C LYS A 171 -14.58 -3.57 -12.20
N GLU A 172 -15.27 -3.29 -11.10
CA GLU A 172 -15.76 -1.96 -10.77
C GLU A 172 -14.61 -0.95 -10.58
N LEU A 173 -13.59 -1.31 -9.82
CA LEU A 173 -12.42 -0.46 -9.60
C LEU A 173 -11.70 -0.17 -10.94
N LYS A 174 -11.40 -1.21 -11.73
CA LYS A 174 -10.77 -1.07 -13.05
C LYS A 174 -11.59 -0.19 -13.99
N ALA A 175 -12.90 -0.39 -14.04
CA ALA A 175 -13.79 0.41 -14.89
C ALA A 175 -13.81 1.88 -14.45
N THR A 176 -13.81 2.16 -13.15
CA THR A 176 -13.79 3.53 -12.61
C THR A 176 -12.48 4.23 -12.92
N LYS A 177 -11.33 3.60 -12.63
CA LYS A 177 -10.01 4.12 -12.97
C LYS A 177 -9.91 4.43 -14.47
N LYS A 178 -10.29 3.46 -15.30
CA LYS A 178 -10.28 3.60 -16.76
C LYS A 178 -11.18 4.76 -17.23
N LEU A 179 -12.40 4.85 -16.72
CA LEU A 179 -13.33 5.91 -17.11
C LEU A 179 -12.77 7.29 -16.75
N PHE A 180 -12.17 7.44 -15.57
CA PHE A 180 -11.58 8.71 -15.15
C PHE A 180 -10.40 9.12 -16.04
N ILE A 181 -9.44 8.22 -16.27
CA ILE A 181 -8.24 8.54 -17.05
C ILE A 181 -8.56 8.77 -18.53
N ASP A 182 -9.49 7.99 -19.11
CA ASP A 182 -9.95 8.21 -20.48
C ASP A 182 -10.61 9.59 -20.61
N LYS A 183 -11.48 9.97 -19.66
CA LYS A 183 -12.23 11.24 -19.75
C LYS A 183 -11.38 12.47 -19.52
N ILE A 184 -10.42 12.43 -18.60
CA ILE A 184 -9.52 13.56 -18.38
C ILE A 184 -8.63 13.79 -19.62
N ASN A 185 -8.12 12.71 -20.24
CA ASN A 185 -7.34 12.80 -21.48
C ASN A 185 -8.19 13.24 -22.69
N GLU A 186 -9.39 12.69 -22.86
CA GLU A 186 -10.33 13.08 -23.93
C GLU A 186 -10.74 14.56 -23.83
N SER A 187 -10.83 15.10 -22.61
CA SER A 187 -11.18 16.52 -22.41
C SER A 187 -10.13 17.50 -22.91
N ALA A 188 -8.87 17.03 -23.06
CA ALA A 188 -7.72 17.87 -23.40
C ALA A 188 -7.55 19.10 -22.48
N VAL A 189 -8.04 19.02 -21.22
CA VAL A 189 -7.81 20.06 -20.19
C VAL A 189 -6.31 20.28 -19.95
N LEU A 190 -5.52 19.23 -20.15
CA LEU A 190 -4.07 19.26 -20.23
C LEU A 190 -3.66 18.86 -21.65
N LYS A 191 -2.57 19.48 -22.14
CA LYS A 191 -2.05 19.21 -23.49
C LYS A 191 -1.40 17.82 -23.61
N GLU A 192 -0.76 17.40 -22.53
CA GLU A 192 -0.08 16.11 -22.43
C GLU A 192 -1.02 15.08 -21.82
N LYS A 193 -0.82 13.82 -22.18
CA LYS A 193 -1.61 12.72 -21.65
C LYS A 193 -1.11 12.26 -20.29
N LEU A 194 -2.06 11.76 -19.51
CA LEU A 194 -1.85 11.18 -18.20
C LEU A 194 -2.12 9.68 -18.24
N ASP A 195 -1.41 8.94 -17.42
CA ASP A 195 -1.70 7.54 -17.09
C ASP A 195 -1.57 7.30 -15.58
N PHE A 196 -1.97 6.12 -15.12
CA PHE A 196 -1.60 5.64 -13.80
C PHE A 196 -0.15 5.13 -13.82
N PRO A 197 0.61 5.29 -12.72
CA PRO A 197 1.96 4.76 -12.65
C PRO A 197 1.95 3.22 -12.67
N ASP A 198 2.79 2.62 -13.52
CA ASP A 198 2.97 1.16 -13.57
C ASP A 198 3.75 0.61 -12.35
N TYR A 199 4.51 1.48 -11.67
CA TYR A 199 5.34 1.18 -10.50
C TYR A 199 5.75 2.48 -9.77
N ASN A 200 6.30 2.36 -8.56
CA ASN A 200 6.85 3.51 -7.85
C ASN A 200 8.15 3.99 -8.52
N ASN A 201 8.16 5.20 -9.09
CA ASN A 201 9.34 5.75 -9.78
C ASN A 201 10.50 6.12 -8.84
N GLY A 202 10.28 6.26 -7.54
CA GLY A 202 11.30 6.65 -6.54
C GLY A 202 11.71 8.12 -6.57
N LEU A 203 11.87 8.73 -7.75
CA LEU A 203 12.19 10.15 -7.93
C LEU A 203 11.10 10.84 -8.78
N ASN A 204 10.33 11.70 -8.13
CA ASN A 204 9.13 12.31 -8.73
C ASN A 204 9.16 13.83 -8.64
N MET A 205 8.77 14.52 -9.72
CA MET A 205 8.42 15.93 -9.69
C MET A 205 6.90 16.08 -9.75
N PHE A 206 6.29 16.60 -8.69
CA PHE A 206 4.88 16.96 -8.72
C PHE A 206 4.66 18.32 -9.35
N MET A 207 3.56 18.47 -10.09
CA MET A 207 3.24 19.77 -10.72
C MET A 207 2.95 20.87 -9.70
N THR A 208 2.61 20.51 -8.46
CA THR A 208 2.48 21.42 -7.31
C THR A 208 3.82 21.90 -6.74
N ASN A 209 4.95 21.31 -7.15
CA ASN A 209 6.28 21.78 -6.79
C ASN A 209 7.27 21.40 -7.89
N GLN A 210 7.34 22.24 -8.92
CA GLN A 210 8.21 22.02 -10.08
C GLN A 210 9.69 22.36 -9.81
N GLU A 211 10.02 22.86 -8.61
CA GLU A 211 11.38 23.20 -8.22
C GLU A 211 12.10 22.05 -7.51
N ASN A 212 11.37 21.05 -7.02
CA ASN A 212 11.90 19.98 -6.19
C ASN A 212 11.51 18.59 -6.70
N LEU A 213 12.34 17.61 -6.35
CA LEU A 213 12.10 16.19 -6.50
C LEU A 213 11.73 15.57 -5.15
N VAL A 214 10.77 14.66 -5.13
CA VAL A 214 10.24 14.02 -3.93
C VAL A 214 10.54 12.52 -3.96
N LEU A 215 10.98 11.99 -2.82
CA LEU A 215 11.47 10.61 -2.63
C LEU A 215 10.39 9.58 -2.29
N PHE A 216 9.15 10.02 -2.04
CA PHE A 216 8.12 9.15 -1.47
C PHE A 216 6.78 9.38 -2.16
N ASN A 217 6.38 8.46 -3.05
CA ASN A 217 5.04 8.37 -3.65
C ASN A 217 4.73 6.93 -4.08
N THR A 218 4.42 6.08 -3.12
CA THR A 218 3.74 4.84 -3.44
C THR A 218 2.25 5.12 -3.41
N GLY A 219 1.52 4.70 -4.45
CA GLY A 219 0.10 4.47 -4.28
C GLY A 219 -0.12 3.35 -3.26
N THR A 220 -1.36 3.11 -2.89
CA THR A 220 -1.74 2.10 -1.90
C THR A 220 -3.02 1.38 -2.33
N TYR A 221 -3.22 0.18 -1.79
CA TYR A 221 -4.53 -0.46 -1.79
C TYR A 221 -5.00 -0.67 -0.36
N HIS A 222 -6.27 -0.38 -0.12
CA HIS A 222 -6.97 -0.83 1.08
C HIS A 222 -8.09 -1.80 0.71
N PHE A 223 -8.18 -2.88 1.47
CA PHE A 223 -9.18 -3.92 1.26
C PHE A 223 -10.13 -4.01 2.44
N HIS A 224 -11.40 -3.72 2.19
CA HIS A 224 -12.48 -3.88 3.15
C HIS A 224 -13.10 -5.26 3.00
N ILE A 225 -13.03 -6.07 4.05
CA ILE A 225 -13.49 -7.45 4.03
C ILE A 225 -14.40 -7.69 5.22
N THR A 226 -15.59 -8.20 4.95
CA THR A 226 -16.47 -8.80 5.97
C THR A 226 -16.69 -10.26 5.60
N LEU A 227 -16.24 -11.17 6.46
CA LEU A 227 -16.41 -12.60 6.28
C LEU A 227 -17.88 -13.00 6.46
N PRO A 228 -18.32 -14.14 5.88
CA PRO A 228 -19.72 -14.55 5.90
C PRO A 228 -20.28 -14.64 7.33
N THR A 229 -21.25 -13.77 7.60
CA THR A 229 -21.81 -13.53 8.93
C THR A 229 -23.32 -13.63 8.88
N LEU A 230 -23.93 -14.32 9.85
CA LEU A 230 -25.37 -14.42 9.94
C LEU A 230 -25.98 -13.14 10.53
N THR A 231 -26.96 -12.58 9.82
CA THR A 231 -27.69 -11.37 10.21
C THR A 231 -29.18 -11.67 10.36
N GLU A 232 -29.86 -10.97 11.26
CA GLU A 232 -31.31 -10.90 11.38
C GLU A 232 -31.76 -9.44 11.32
N ASP A 233 -32.71 -9.11 10.45
CA ASP A 233 -33.20 -7.73 10.25
C ASP A 233 -32.05 -6.70 10.05
N SER A 234 -31.08 -7.11 9.23
CA SER A 234 -29.85 -6.35 8.92
C SER A 234 -28.97 -6.04 10.14
N ARG A 235 -29.01 -6.90 11.16
CA ARG A 235 -28.14 -6.83 12.33
C ARG A 235 -27.42 -8.15 12.53
N ILE A 236 -26.13 -8.09 12.82
CA ILE A 236 -25.34 -9.26 13.21
C ILE A 236 -25.99 -9.93 14.44
N ILE A 237 -26.28 -11.24 14.33
CA ILE A 237 -26.96 -11.99 15.39
C ILE A 237 -26.03 -12.29 16.57
N ASP A 238 -24.80 -12.73 16.27
CA ASP A 238 -23.78 -13.07 17.26
C ASP A 238 -22.55 -12.19 17.05
N TYR A 239 -22.58 -11.04 17.70
CA TYR A 239 -21.53 -10.04 17.56
C TYR A 239 -20.22 -10.48 18.22
N LYS A 240 -20.28 -11.30 19.28
CA LYS A 240 -19.09 -11.84 19.93
C LYS A 240 -18.36 -12.82 19.01
N ASN A 241 -19.11 -13.70 18.33
CA ASN A 241 -18.52 -14.58 17.35
C ASN A 241 -18.00 -13.80 16.14
N PHE A 242 -18.74 -12.80 15.66
CA PHE A 242 -18.29 -11.90 14.61
C PHE A 242 -16.93 -11.27 14.91
N GLU A 243 -16.78 -10.66 16.08
CA GLU A 243 -15.52 -10.07 16.55
C GLU A 243 -14.40 -11.11 16.60
N LYS A 244 -14.67 -12.28 17.22
CA LYS A 244 -13.68 -13.36 17.34
C LYS A 244 -13.20 -13.82 15.96
N THR A 245 -14.13 -14.09 15.04
CA THR A 245 -13.83 -14.58 13.69
C THR A 245 -12.97 -13.58 12.91
N HIS A 246 -13.35 -12.31 12.87
CA HIS A 246 -12.61 -11.29 12.13
C HIS A 246 -11.24 -11.01 12.76
N ALA A 247 -11.15 -10.96 14.09
CA ALA A 247 -9.87 -10.75 14.74
C ALA A 247 -8.91 -11.95 14.60
N ASN A 248 -9.43 -13.18 14.49
CA ASN A 248 -8.64 -14.36 14.18
C ASN A 248 -8.08 -14.29 12.74
N ALA A 249 -8.92 -13.88 11.79
CA ALA A 249 -8.51 -13.66 10.41
C ALA A 249 -7.42 -12.58 10.29
N ILE A 250 -7.58 -11.44 10.98
CA ILE A 250 -6.56 -10.39 11.00
C ILE A 250 -5.23 -10.93 11.52
N TYR A 251 -5.22 -11.61 12.66
CA TYR A 251 -3.98 -12.15 13.23
C TYR A 251 -3.30 -13.12 12.26
N LEU A 252 -4.06 -13.96 11.56
CA LEU A 252 -3.48 -14.83 10.54
C LEU A 252 -2.94 -14.03 9.35
N LEU A 253 -3.65 -13.01 8.88
CA LEU A 253 -3.17 -12.16 7.78
C LEU A 253 -1.88 -11.41 8.15
N GLN A 254 -1.70 -10.99 9.41
CA GLN A 254 -0.45 -10.41 9.91
C GLN A 254 0.73 -11.37 9.78
N TRP A 255 0.52 -12.67 10.03
CA TRP A 255 1.54 -13.69 9.74
C TRP A 255 1.94 -13.74 8.27
N PHE A 256 1.06 -13.30 7.36
CA PHE A 256 1.32 -13.28 5.93
C PHE A 256 1.88 -11.95 5.39
N GLU A 257 1.89 -10.86 6.18
CA GLU A 257 2.40 -9.56 5.73
C GLU A 257 3.84 -9.58 5.20
N PRO A 258 4.81 -10.29 5.81
CA PRO A 258 6.16 -10.39 5.27
C PRO A 258 6.19 -10.93 3.83
N PHE A 259 5.34 -11.90 3.49
CA PHE A 259 5.30 -12.47 2.14
C PHE A 259 4.70 -11.51 1.11
N PHE A 260 3.68 -10.74 1.50
CA PHE A 260 3.14 -9.68 0.65
C PHE A 260 4.18 -8.59 0.42
N ILE A 261 4.94 -8.20 1.45
CA ILE A 261 6.04 -7.24 1.31
C ILE A 261 7.11 -7.76 0.34
N ALA A 262 7.54 -9.02 0.49
CA ALA A 262 8.58 -9.62 -0.35
C ALA A 262 8.17 -9.78 -1.83
N THR A 263 6.87 -9.82 -2.13
CA THR A 263 6.36 -10.07 -3.49
C THR A 263 5.73 -8.85 -4.15
N LEU A 264 5.23 -7.88 -3.38
CA LEU A 264 4.48 -6.71 -3.87
C LEU A 264 5.02 -5.37 -3.36
N GLY A 265 5.90 -5.37 -2.36
CA GLY A 265 6.38 -4.14 -1.73
C GLY A 265 7.19 -3.25 -2.67
N SER A 266 7.19 -1.95 -2.37
CA SER A 266 7.92 -0.92 -3.12
C SER A 266 9.23 -0.54 -2.42
N PRO A 267 10.39 -0.90 -2.98
CA PRO A 267 11.69 -0.57 -2.37
C PRO A 267 11.88 0.94 -2.26
N ASP A 268 12.72 1.36 -1.31
CA ASP A 268 13.30 2.69 -1.33
C ASP A 268 14.38 2.74 -2.43
N ILE A 269 14.29 3.71 -3.35
CA ILE A 269 15.30 3.88 -4.41
C ILE A 269 16.70 4.12 -3.82
N MET A 270 16.80 4.71 -2.63
CA MET A 270 18.07 4.85 -1.90
C MET A 270 18.64 3.48 -1.50
N GLY A 271 17.79 2.51 -1.17
CA GLY A 271 18.19 1.13 -0.90
C GLY A 271 18.75 0.45 -2.14
N VAL A 272 18.07 0.60 -3.27
CA VAL A 272 18.52 0.04 -4.55
C VAL A 272 19.86 0.63 -4.99
N ILE A 273 20.04 1.94 -4.85
CA ILE A 273 21.32 2.61 -5.15
C ILE A 273 22.41 2.09 -4.22
N SER A 274 22.14 2.05 -2.91
CA SER A 274 23.11 1.63 -1.91
C SER A 274 23.60 0.21 -2.16
N ASP A 275 22.69 -0.71 -2.45
CA ASP A 275 23.00 -2.09 -2.80
C ASP A 275 23.84 -2.19 -4.08
N LYS A 276 23.42 -1.51 -5.17
CA LYS A 276 24.14 -1.50 -6.46
C LYS A 276 25.59 -1.04 -6.32
N TYR A 277 25.85 -0.03 -5.50
CA TYR A 277 27.17 0.56 -5.33
C TYR A 277 27.90 0.10 -4.05
N ASN A 278 27.33 -0.86 -3.31
CA ASN A 278 27.88 -1.40 -2.08
C ASN A 278 28.26 -0.30 -1.06
N LEU A 279 27.32 0.61 -0.78
CA LEU A 279 27.50 1.70 0.18
C LEU A 279 27.17 1.24 1.61
N ASP A 280 27.80 1.86 2.60
CA ASP A 280 27.54 1.62 4.04
C ASP A 280 26.31 2.43 4.53
N LYS A 281 25.21 2.35 3.78
CA LYS A 281 23.95 3.07 4.06
C LYS A 281 22.76 2.16 3.77
N ASN A 282 22.12 1.63 4.80
CA ASN A 282 21.02 0.68 4.61
C ASN A 282 19.66 1.40 4.56
N PHE A 283 18.87 1.07 3.55
CA PHE A 283 17.46 1.46 3.39
C PHE A 283 16.66 0.21 3.01
N THR A 284 15.33 0.28 3.07
CA THR A 284 14.51 -0.90 2.78
C THR A 284 14.51 -1.25 1.29
N LEU A 285 14.70 -2.54 0.99
CA LEU A 285 14.46 -3.12 -0.34
C LEU A 285 13.08 -3.78 -0.45
N GLY A 286 12.37 -3.94 0.67
CA GLY A 286 11.02 -4.49 0.72
C GLY A 286 9.93 -3.46 0.47
N SER A 287 9.72 -2.56 1.41
CA SER A 287 8.64 -1.57 1.33
C SER A 287 8.97 -0.34 2.16
N MET A 288 9.23 0.78 1.49
CA MET A 288 9.47 2.07 2.15
C MET A 288 8.30 2.51 3.02
N ARG A 289 7.07 2.25 2.55
CA ARG A 289 5.84 2.57 3.30
C ARG A 289 5.74 1.75 4.58
N ASN A 290 5.94 0.44 4.51
CA ASN A 290 5.86 -0.42 5.70
C ASN A 290 7.05 -0.23 6.67
N ALA A 291 8.19 0.26 6.18
CA ALA A 291 9.36 0.51 7.02
C ALA A 291 9.23 1.80 7.86
N MET A 292 8.72 2.90 7.28
CA MET A 292 8.82 4.23 7.92
C MET A 292 7.56 5.11 7.83
N SER A 293 6.46 4.67 7.20
CA SER A 293 5.25 5.50 7.08
C SER A 293 4.65 5.83 8.44
N ARG A 294 4.13 7.05 8.58
CA ARG A 294 3.36 7.46 9.76
C ARG A 294 2.02 6.73 9.91
N TYR A 295 1.42 6.30 8.80
CA TYR A 295 0.03 5.84 8.78
C TYR A 295 -0.13 4.33 8.72
N ILE A 296 0.96 3.60 8.50
CA ILE A 296 0.97 2.14 8.34
C ILE A 296 2.16 1.53 9.07
N GLY A 297 1.97 0.34 9.64
CA GLY A 297 3.02 -0.52 10.16
C GLY A 297 2.73 -1.97 9.81
N VAL A 298 3.59 -2.88 10.26
CA VAL A 298 3.45 -4.34 10.05
C VAL A 298 3.12 -5.03 11.37
N GLY A 299 2.05 -5.82 11.40
CA GLY A 299 1.56 -6.57 12.57
C GLY A 299 0.94 -5.71 13.68
N THR A 300 0.67 -4.45 13.41
CA THR A 300 0.39 -3.42 14.42
C THR A 300 -1.02 -3.44 15.02
N TYR A 301 -1.98 -4.15 14.42
CA TYR A 301 -3.28 -4.37 15.02
C TYR A 301 -3.16 -5.37 16.17
N ASN A 302 -3.83 -5.08 17.27
CA ASN A 302 -3.99 -5.99 18.40
C ASN A 302 -5.47 -6.01 18.84
N LYS A 303 -5.98 -7.19 19.21
CA LYS A 303 -7.36 -7.41 19.68
C LYS A 303 -7.80 -6.52 20.85
N ALA A 304 -6.85 -6.01 21.64
CA ALA A 304 -7.12 -5.11 22.76
C ALA A 304 -7.33 -3.65 22.33
N MET A 305 -6.99 -3.29 21.09
CA MET A 305 -7.13 -1.93 20.58
C MET A 305 -8.59 -1.56 20.33
N PRO A 306 -8.94 -0.26 20.36
CA PRO A 306 -10.27 0.19 19.98
C PRO A 306 -10.57 -0.11 18.51
N LYS A 307 -11.85 -0.10 18.18
CA LYS A 307 -12.36 -0.30 16.81
C LYS A 307 -12.64 1.04 16.12
N GLY A 308 -12.80 1.00 14.80
CA GLY A 308 -13.10 2.17 13.98
C GLY A 308 -11.91 2.63 13.14
N LYS A 309 -12.00 3.82 12.56
CA LYS A 309 -10.90 4.43 11.78
C LYS A 309 -9.84 4.95 12.74
N ILE A 310 -8.74 4.22 12.89
CA ILE A 310 -7.57 4.61 13.66
C ILE A 310 -6.41 4.78 12.70
N LEU A 311 -5.75 5.94 12.74
CA LEU A 311 -4.66 6.26 11.82
C LEU A 311 -3.30 5.92 12.42
N THR A 312 -3.12 6.28 13.70
CA THR A 312 -1.85 6.17 14.42
C THR A 312 -2.08 5.69 15.85
N TYR A 313 -1.03 5.15 16.43
CA TYR A 313 -0.97 4.71 17.82
C TYR A 313 0.38 5.14 18.43
N ASN A 314 0.40 5.57 19.69
CA ASN A 314 1.65 5.96 20.33
C ASN A 314 2.58 4.75 20.51
N VAL A 315 3.86 4.90 20.15
CA VAL A 315 4.83 3.79 20.20
C VAL A 315 5.05 3.26 21.63
N ASP A 316 5.11 4.13 22.63
CA ASP A 316 5.32 3.71 24.02
C ASP A 316 4.08 3.00 24.60
N ASP A 317 2.88 3.38 24.16
CA ASP A 317 1.65 2.64 24.47
C ASP A 317 1.60 1.29 23.74
N PHE A 318 2.09 1.22 22.50
CA PHE A 318 2.18 -0.03 21.75
C PHE A 318 3.14 -1.02 22.42
N ARG A 319 4.29 -0.54 22.90
CA ARG A 319 5.27 -1.37 23.63
C ARG A 319 4.66 -2.11 24.82
N LYS A 320 3.67 -1.52 25.50
CA LYS A 320 2.98 -2.15 26.63
C LYS A 320 2.16 -3.39 26.22
N LEU A 321 1.87 -3.55 24.93
CA LEU A 321 1.19 -4.72 24.37
C LEU A 321 2.18 -5.84 23.99
N LEU A 322 3.45 -5.50 23.74
CA LEU A 322 4.49 -6.43 23.34
C LEU A 322 4.90 -7.33 24.51
N LYS A 323 5.34 -8.55 24.19
CA LYS A 323 5.94 -9.49 25.14
C LYS A 323 7.43 -9.24 25.41
N PHE A 324 8.05 -8.39 24.62
CA PHE A 324 9.49 -8.13 24.63
C PHE A 324 9.78 -6.68 25.02
N GLU A 325 10.84 -6.49 25.79
CA GLU A 325 11.37 -5.19 26.16
C GLU A 325 12.25 -4.60 25.05
N LYS A 326 12.45 -3.27 25.08
CA LYS A 326 13.24 -2.56 24.06
C LYS A 326 14.67 -3.09 23.97
N GLU A 327 15.28 -3.37 25.11
CA GLU A 327 16.66 -3.79 25.24
C GLU A 327 16.92 -5.17 24.63
N GLU A 328 15.88 -5.99 24.46
CA GLU A 328 15.97 -7.28 23.78
C GLU A 328 16.12 -7.13 22.26
N ASN A 329 15.74 -5.98 21.70
CA ASN A 329 15.81 -5.66 20.27
C ASN A 329 15.16 -6.73 19.36
N ILE A 330 14.07 -7.35 19.82
CA ILE A 330 13.34 -8.37 19.07
C ILE A 330 12.32 -7.73 18.13
N TRP A 331 11.63 -6.68 18.59
CA TRP A 331 10.62 -6.01 17.79
C TRP A 331 11.23 -5.50 16.48
N TRP A 332 10.63 -5.89 15.35
CA TRP A 332 11.13 -5.52 14.02
C TRP A 332 11.42 -4.02 13.88
N ARG A 333 10.58 -3.16 14.49
CA ARG A 333 10.72 -1.71 14.40
C ARG A 333 12.01 -1.21 15.06
N ASP A 334 12.38 -1.81 16.20
CA ASP A 334 13.60 -1.48 16.92
C ASP A 334 14.84 -1.90 16.12
N GLN A 335 14.77 -3.06 15.47
CA GLN A 335 15.83 -3.54 14.58
C GLN A 335 15.99 -2.63 13.34
N ILE A 336 14.89 -2.18 12.73
CA ILE A 336 14.92 -1.25 11.60
C ILE A 336 15.51 0.11 12.00
N GLU A 337 15.11 0.65 13.16
CA GLU A 337 15.64 1.91 13.70
C GLU A 337 17.16 1.84 13.95
N ALA A 338 17.64 0.69 14.44
CA ALA A 338 19.06 0.42 14.67
C ALA A 338 19.86 0.25 13.38
N ASP A 339 19.35 -0.55 12.43
CA ASP A 339 20.12 -1.03 11.27
C ASP A 339 20.02 -0.13 10.03
N MET A 340 18.92 0.63 9.89
CA MET A 340 18.63 1.44 8.70
C MET A 340 18.86 2.93 8.92
N GLN A 341 18.90 3.68 7.83
CA GLN A 341 19.13 5.12 7.84
C GLN A 341 17.84 5.94 8.02
N TYR A 342 16.86 5.40 8.77
CA TYR A 342 15.58 6.06 9.04
C TYR A 342 15.54 6.68 10.44
N GLU A 343 14.88 7.83 10.53
CA GLU A 343 14.47 8.49 11.77
C GLU A 343 12.99 8.13 12.02
N MET A 344 12.75 7.21 12.95
CA MET A 344 11.41 6.66 13.16
C MET A 344 10.53 7.59 14.01
N LEU A 345 9.27 7.75 13.62
CA LEU A 345 8.32 8.62 14.32
C LEU A 345 7.86 8.05 15.67
N SER A 346 7.45 8.91 16.61
CA SER A 346 6.90 8.52 17.91
C SER A 346 5.48 7.94 17.84
N GLU A 347 4.85 8.03 16.67
CA GLU A 347 3.59 7.40 16.34
C GLU A 347 3.81 6.26 15.34
N LEU A 348 3.06 5.19 15.52
CA LEU A 348 3.05 3.99 14.69
C LEU A 348 1.72 3.91 13.95
N GLY A 349 1.79 3.68 12.64
CA GLY A 349 0.58 3.45 11.85
C GLY A 349 0.00 2.05 12.03
N LEU A 350 -1.23 1.85 11.55
CA LEU A 350 -1.94 0.56 11.67
C LEU A 350 -2.14 -0.13 10.32
N ASP A 351 -1.69 -1.39 10.25
CA ASP A 351 -1.98 -2.39 9.21
C ASP A 351 -3.47 -2.69 9.02
N PHE A 352 -4.24 -2.76 10.11
CA PHE A 352 -5.68 -3.02 10.07
C PHE A 352 -6.51 -2.03 10.88
N ASN A 353 -7.68 -1.68 10.36
CA ASN A 353 -8.79 -1.14 11.15
C ASN A 353 -9.88 -2.19 11.27
N GLN A 354 -10.15 -2.66 12.50
CA GLN A 354 -11.33 -3.49 12.74
C GLN A 354 -12.57 -2.60 12.82
N GLU A 355 -13.63 -2.97 12.09
CA GLU A 355 -14.89 -2.23 12.06
C GLU A 355 -14.71 -0.73 11.74
N LYS A 356 -13.93 -0.38 10.69
CA LYS A 356 -13.81 1.01 10.19
C LYS A 356 -15.20 1.65 10.03
N MET A 357 -16.16 0.87 9.53
CA MET A 357 -17.58 1.21 9.46
C MET A 357 -18.42 0.27 10.34
N TYR A 358 -19.57 0.74 10.80
CA TYR A 358 -20.49 -0.05 11.63
C TYR A 358 -20.91 -1.36 10.95
N GLN A 359 -20.72 -2.50 11.64
CA GLN A 359 -21.01 -3.85 11.13
C GLN A 359 -20.23 -4.21 9.84
N SER A 360 -19.01 -3.69 9.69
CA SER A 360 -18.02 -4.13 8.68
C SER A 360 -16.96 -5.01 9.36
N GLY A 361 -16.32 -5.94 8.65
CA GLY A 361 -15.29 -6.79 9.26
C GLY A 361 -14.02 -6.00 9.59
N PHE A 362 -13.14 -5.84 8.61
CA PHE A 362 -11.89 -5.10 8.75
C PHE A 362 -11.48 -4.43 7.44
N GLU A 363 -10.64 -3.43 7.57
CA GLU A 363 -9.86 -2.83 6.48
C GLU A 363 -8.40 -3.29 6.63
N PHE A 364 -7.82 -3.82 5.57
CA PHE A 364 -6.40 -4.16 5.48
C PHE A 364 -5.67 -3.10 4.64
N ARG A 365 -4.62 -2.48 5.19
CA ARG A 365 -4.04 -1.23 4.67
C ARG A 365 -2.55 -1.34 4.30
N SER A 366 -1.90 -2.46 4.57
CA SER A 366 -0.43 -2.59 4.46
C SER A 366 0.11 -2.68 3.02
N PHE A 367 -0.75 -2.72 2.01
CA PHE A 367 -0.32 -2.88 0.62
C PHE A 367 0.18 -1.57 0.00
N ASP A 368 1.39 -1.62 -0.54
CA ASP A 368 1.82 -0.70 -1.59
C ASP A 368 1.00 -0.95 -2.86
N GLU A 369 0.89 0.06 -3.72
CA GLU A 369 0.25 -0.10 -5.03
C GLU A 369 1.05 -1.07 -5.90
N PHE A 370 0.31 -1.94 -6.57
CA PHE A 370 0.78 -2.93 -7.52
C PHE A 370 -0.16 -3.00 -8.74
N PRO A 371 0.26 -3.64 -9.84
CA PRO A 371 -0.51 -3.68 -11.07
C PRO A 371 -1.89 -4.32 -10.89
N THR A 372 -2.93 -3.71 -11.45
CA THR A 372 -4.32 -4.13 -11.21
C THR A 372 -4.63 -5.54 -11.75
N GLU A 373 -3.81 -6.10 -12.65
CA GLU A 373 -3.86 -7.48 -13.10
C GLU A 373 -3.72 -8.49 -11.96
N TYR A 374 -2.89 -8.20 -10.95
CA TYR A 374 -2.67 -9.09 -9.80
C TYR A 374 -3.80 -9.04 -8.77
N LEU A 375 -4.69 -8.05 -8.84
CA LEU A 375 -5.71 -7.77 -7.82
C LEU A 375 -6.61 -8.97 -7.51
N ASN A 376 -7.01 -9.75 -8.52
CA ASN A 376 -7.84 -10.94 -8.29
C ASN A 376 -7.06 -12.04 -7.54
N ASP A 377 -5.80 -12.30 -7.90
CA ASP A 377 -4.98 -13.33 -7.28
C ASP A 377 -4.59 -12.94 -5.85
N VAL A 378 -4.26 -11.66 -5.62
CA VAL A 378 -3.99 -11.13 -4.27
C VAL A 378 -5.23 -11.27 -3.39
N LEU A 379 -6.41 -10.84 -3.84
CA LEU A 379 -7.65 -10.99 -3.07
C LEU A 379 -8.06 -12.47 -2.89
N GLN A 380 -7.78 -13.34 -3.88
CA GLN A 380 -7.96 -14.78 -3.71
C GLN A 380 -7.06 -15.34 -2.60
N SER A 381 -5.80 -14.92 -2.55
CA SER A 381 -4.86 -15.33 -1.49
C SER A 381 -5.37 -14.89 -0.11
N ILE A 382 -5.86 -13.65 0.00
CA ILE A 382 -6.43 -13.12 1.25
C ILE A 382 -7.65 -13.94 1.66
N LEU A 383 -8.55 -14.26 0.72
CA LEU A 383 -9.72 -15.09 1.00
C LEU A 383 -9.35 -16.53 1.38
N LEU A 384 -8.32 -17.12 0.77
CA LEU A 384 -7.79 -18.44 1.15
C LEU A 384 -7.23 -18.43 2.58
N ILE A 385 -6.48 -17.39 2.95
CA ILE A 385 -5.96 -17.22 4.30
C ILE A 385 -7.13 -17.01 5.29
N CYS A 386 -8.13 -16.21 4.92
CA CYS A 386 -9.32 -16.04 5.75
C CYS A 386 -10.11 -17.35 5.92
N GLU A 387 -10.28 -18.14 4.86
CA GLU A 387 -10.89 -19.47 4.92
C GLU A 387 -10.12 -20.40 5.88
N HIS A 388 -8.79 -20.39 5.80
CA HIS A 388 -7.95 -21.15 6.71
C HIS A 388 -8.14 -20.70 8.16
N SER A 389 -8.26 -19.40 8.41
CA SER A 389 -8.52 -18.86 9.75
C SER A 389 -9.84 -19.32 10.36
N LEU A 390 -10.83 -19.72 9.57
CA LEU A 390 -12.09 -20.30 10.08
C LEU A 390 -11.88 -21.72 10.63
N ASN A 391 -10.83 -22.41 10.16
CA ASN A 391 -10.48 -23.78 10.52
C ASN A 391 -9.27 -23.85 11.47
N LEU A 392 -8.64 -22.71 11.77
CA LEU A 392 -7.50 -22.57 12.65
C LEU A 392 -7.86 -21.63 13.82
N PRO A 393 -8.47 -22.15 14.92
CA PRO A 393 -8.90 -21.31 16.02
C PRO A 393 -7.71 -20.76 16.83
N ASP A 394 -7.89 -19.56 17.37
CA ASP A 394 -6.99 -18.94 18.36
C ASP A 394 -5.55 -18.70 17.85
N VAL A 395 -5.45 -18.19 16.62
CA VAL A 395 -4.19 -17.74 16.01
C VAL A 395 -3.50 -16.75 16.95
N GLN A 396 -2.21 -16.99 17.20
CA GLN A 396 -1.38 -16.15 18.06
C GLN A 396 -0.94 -14.88 17.32
N TRP A 397 -0.68 -13.82 18.08
CA TRP A 397 -0.23 -12.55 17.49
C TRP A 397 1.20 -12.70 16.98
N GLY A 398 1.47 -12.30 15.73
CA GLY A 398 2.78 -12.46 15.10
C GLY A 398 3.93 -11.80 15.88
N HIS A 399 3.65 -10.67 16.53
CA HIS A 399 4.63 -9.97 17.36
C HIS A 399 5.18 -10.79 18.53
N ASP A 400 4.47 -11.82 18.97
CA ASP A 400 4.93 -12.71 20.04
C ASP A 400 5.98 -13.72 19.56
N SER A 401 6.16 -13.86 18.23
CA SER A 401 7.12 -14.79 17.63
C SER A 401 8.39 -14.08 17.18
N ILE A 402 9.54 -14.61 17.63
CA ILE A 402 10.86 -14.14 17.19
C ILE A 402 11.03 -14.41 15.69
N ALA A 403 10.59 -15.58 15.22
CA ALA A 403 10.71 -15.96 13.81
C ALA A 403 9.90 -15.01 12.91
N TRP A 404 8.67 -14.64 13.32
CA TRP A 404 7.88 -13.67 12.57
C TRP A 404 8.53 -12.28 12.54
N ASN A 405 9.00 -11.74 13.67
CA ASN A 405 9.69 -10.45 13.69
C ASN A 405 10.95 -10.48 12.81
N ASN A 406 11.73 -11.57 12.83
CA ASN A 406 12.89 -11.75 11.97
C ASN A 406 12.50 -11.77 10.48
N LEU A 407 11.39 -12.40 10.12
CA LEU A 407 10.89 -12.37 8.74
C LEU A 407 10.46 -10.96 8.31
N VAL A 408 9.79 -10.19 9.18
CA VAL A 408 9.49 -8.78 8.88
C VAL A 408 10.78 -8.00 8.61
N VAL A 409 11.78 -8.13 9.48
CA VAL A 409 13.09 -7.45 9.31
C VAL A 409 13.76 -7.89 8.01
N LYS A 410 13.85 -9.19 7.73
CA LYS A 410 14.43 -9.72 6.49
C LYS A 410 13.72 -9.17 5.26
N THR A 411 12.40 -9.23 5.23
CA THR A 411 11.62 -8.79 4.06
C THR A 411 11.71 -7.30 3.83
N LEU A 412 11.67 -6.48 4.89
CA LEU A 412 11.96 -5.05 4.77
C LEU A 412 13.41 -4.81 4.29
N LYS A 413 14.39 -5.56 4.80
CA LYS A 413 15.80 -5.35 4.45
C LYS A 413 16.15 -5.78 3.03
N THR A 414 15.65 -6.92 2.57
CA THR A 414 16.12 -7.57 1.33
C THR A 414 15.04 -7.73 0.26
N GLY A 415 13.78 -7.39 0.55
CA GLY A 415 12.68 -7.50 -0.41
C GLY A 415 12.54 -8.92 -0.97
N TYR A 416 12.46 -9.03 -2.30
CA TYR A 416 12.32 -10.31 -3.01
C TYR A 416 13.48 -11.29 -2.79
N LEU A 417 14.64 -10.82 -2.32
CA LEU A 417 15.79 -11.65 -2.00
C LEU A 417 15.70 -12.28 -0.61
N ALA A 418 14.60 -12.08 0.12
CA ALA A 418 14.41 -12.67 1.43
C ALA A 418 14.43 -14.21 1.36
N GLU A 419 15.31 -14.81 2.15
CA GLU A 419 15.39 -16.26 2.34
C GLU A 419 14.72 -16.69 3.65
N ILE A 420 14.11 -17.88 3.62
CA ILE A 420 13.48 -18.49 4.79
C ILE A 420 14.32 -19.67 5.30
N ASN A 421 14.70 -19.61 6.58
CA ASN A 421 15.48 -20.67 7.21
C ASN A 421 14.59 -21.76 7.84
N GLU A 422 15.20 -22.85 8.29
CA GLU A 422 14.50 -24.00 8.86
C GLU A 422 13.63 -23.63 10.09
N ALA A 423 14.13 -22.78 10.99
CA ALA A 423 13.39 -22.39 12.19
C ALA A 423 12.15 -21.56 11.84
N GLU A 424 12.27 -20.65 10.88
CA GLU A 424 11.16 -19.82 10.38
C GLU A 424 10.11 -20.66 9.64
N LYS A 425 10.56 -21.61 8.79
CA LYS A 425 9.65 -22.57 8.13
C LYS A 425 8.85 -23.37 9.15
N ASN A 426 9.53 -23.94 10.15
CA ASN A 426 8.88 -24.77 11.15
C ASN A 426 7.86 -23.95 11.95
N GLU A 427 8.20 -22.75 12.41
CA GLU A 427 7.26 -21.87 13.12
C GLU A 427 5.99 -21.59 12.30
N ILE A 428 6.15 -21.24 11.02
CA ILE A 428 5.02 -20.94 10.15
C ILE A 428 4.18 -22.19 9.86
N LEU A 429 4.82 -23.31 9.51
CA LEU A 429 4.12 -24.55 9.19
C LEU A 429 3.40 -25.13 10.41
N ASP A 430 3.98 -24.99 11.60
CA ASP A 430 3.38 -25.41 12.87
C ASP A 430 2.18 -24.52 13.22
N LEU A 431 2.31 -23.19 13.07
CA LEU A 431 1.20 -22.25 13.24
C LEU A 431 0.04 -22.60 12.30
N LEU A 432 0.34 -22.81 11.02
CA LEU A 432 -0.66 -23.10 9.99
C LEU A 432 -1.19 -24.55 10.03
N GLN A 433 -0.57 -25.43 10.79
CA GLN A 433 -0.94 -26.85 10.90
C GLN A 433 -1.06 -27.54 9.52
N LEU A 434 -0.21 -27.18 8.56
CA LEU A 434 -0.29 -27.69 7.18
C LEU A 434 0.33 -29.07 7.00
N LEU A 435 1.09 -29.53 7.99
CA LEU A 435 1.75 -30.82 7.96
C LEU A 435 1.20 -31.72 9.06
N ASN A 436 0.52 -32.79 8.66
CA ASN A 436 0.04 -33.81 9.57
C ASN A 436 0.80 -35.13 9.31
N PRO A 437 1.58 -35.66 10.28
CA PRO A 437 2.28 -36.93 10.12
C PRO A 437 1.40 -38.15 9.78
N ALA A 438 0.09 -38.05 10.02
CA ALA A 438 -0.88 -39.09 9.64
C ALA A 438 -1.24 -39.08 8.13
N ASP A 439 -0.93 -37.99 7.41
CA ASP A 439 -1.29 -37.85 6.01
C ASP A 439 -0.37 -38.68 5.12
N SER A 440 -0.95 -39.37 4.13
CA SER A 440 -0.21 -40.28 3.23
C SER A 440 0.90 -39.59 2.42
N ASN A 441 0.78 -38.28 2.17
CA ASN A 441 1.74 -37.46 1.43
C ASN A 441 2.67 -36.63 2.34
N TYR A 442 2.64 -36.83 3.67
CA TYR A 442 3.41 -36.03 4.64
C TYR A 442 4.89 -35.92 4.28
N ASN A 443 5.58 -37.05 4.04
CA ASN A 443 7.02 -37.05 3.75
C ASN A 443 7.35 -36.29 2.46
N THR A 444 6.49 -36.40 1.44
CA THR A 444 6.65 -35.68 0.19
C THR A 444 6.48 -34.17 0.41
N LEU A 445 5.40 -33.76 1.07
CA LEU A 445 5.10 -32.35 1.29
C LEU A 445 6.13 -31.68 2.23
N LYS A 446 6.57 -32.36 3.29
CA LYS A 446 7.65 -31.90 4.16
C LYS A 446 8.94 -31.69 3.37
N SER A 447 9.32 -32.66 2.53
CA SER A 447 10.53 -32.55 1.70
C SER A 447 10.43 -31.42 0.68
N GLU A 448 9.24 -31.15 0.14
CA GLU A 448 9.01 -30.02 -0.78
C GLU A 448 9.23 -28.68 -0.05
N PHE A 449 8.65 -28.49 1.15
CA PHE A 449 8.88 -27.29 1.96
C PHE A 449 10.35 -27.14 2.41
N ASP A 450 11.01 -28.26 2.76
CA ASP A 450 12.40 -28.26 3.20
C ASP A 450 13.35 -27.80 2.09
N ALA A 451 13.05 -28.13 0.85
CA ALA A 451 13.88 -27.77 -0.31
C ALA A 451 13.80 -26.28 -0.70
N ILE A 452 12.74 -25.57 -0.32
CA ILE A 452 12.54 -24.17 -0.72
C ILE A 452 13.50 -23.24 0.03
N VAL A 453 14.20 -22.34 -0.63
CA VAL A 453 15.08 -21.35 0.03
C VAL A 453 14.45 -19.95 0.04
N MET A 454 13.83 -19.57 -1.07
CA MET A 454 13.26 -18.24 -1.24
C MET A 454 11.91 -18.10 -0.54
N LEU A 455 11.69 -16.95 0.10
CA LEU A 455 10.47 -16.69 0.85
C LEU A 455 9.22 -16.62 -0.04
N ASP A 456 9.34 -16.10 -1.26
CA ASP A 456 8.22 -16.01 -2.21
C ASP A 456 7.81 -17.40 -2.75
N GLU A 457 8.75 -18.26 -3.08
CA GLU A 457 8.49 -19.67 -3.41
C GLU A 457 7.77 -20.38 -2.26
N PHE A 458 8.20 -20.13 -1.02
CA PHE A 458 7.58 -20.71 0.17
C PHE A 458 6.14 -20.21 0.36
N PHE A 459 5.92 -18.91 0.14
CA PHE A 459 4.58 -18.31 0.17
C PHE A 459 3.64 -18.94 -0.85
N PHE A 460 4.04 -18.99 -2.12
CA PHE A 460 3.19 -19.57 -3.15
C PHE A 460 2.98 -21.07 -2.94
N LYS A 461 3.93 -21.78 -2.32
CA LYS A 461 3.73 -23.17 -1.91
C LYS A 461 2.66 -23.30 -0.82
N ILE A 462 2.65 -22.41 0.19
CA ILE A 462 1.58 -22.37 1.19
C ILE A 462 0.23 -22.13 0.51
N LEU A 463 0.13 -21.14 -0.38
CA LEU A 463 -1.12 -20.82 -1.09
C LEU A 463 -1.60 -21.99 -1.97
N GLU A 464 -0.69 -22.74 -2.60
CA GLU A 464 -1.00 -23.97 -3.33
C GLU A 464 -1.64 -25.03 -2.42
N VAL A 465 -1.03 -25.28 -1.26
CA VAL A 465 -1.53 -26.25 -0.27
C VAL A 465 -2.90 -25.83 0.26
N LEU A 466 -3.05 -24.56 0.66
CA LEU A 466 -4.32 -24.01 1.13
C LEU A 466 -5.41 -24.09 0.04
N HIS A 467 -5.06 -23.77 -1.20
CA HIS A 467 -6.00 -23.89 -2.31
C HIS A 467 -6.47 -25.34 -2.49
N HIS A 468 -5.56 -26.31 -2.46
CA HIS A 468 -5.94 -27.72 -2.55
C HIS A 468 -6.81 -28.20 -1.39
N LEU A 469 -6.57 -27.68 -0.19
CA LEU A 469 -7.36 -28.01 1.00
C LEU A 469 -8.79 -27.48 0.90
N TYR A 470 -8.98 -26.27 0.37
CA TYR A 470 -10.26 -25.56 0.44
C TYR A 470 -11.04 -25.47 -0.88
N LYS A 471 -10.45 -25.78 -2.04
CA LYS A 471 -11.12 -25.63 -3.36
C LYS A 471 -12.48 -26.32 -3.48
N ASP A 472 -12.70 -27.42 -2.76
CA ASP A 472 -13.93 -28.22 -2.83
C ASP A 472 -14.85 -28.05 -1.60
N ASN A 473 -14.33 -27.52 -0.50
CA ASN A 473 -15.08 -27.32 0.75
C ASN A 473 -14.60 -26.04 1.44
N ASN A 474 -15.31 -24.94 1.18
CA ASN A 474 -14.99 -23.63 1.72
C ASN A 474 -16.27 -22.80 1.90
N VAL A 475 -16.19 -21.71 2.65
CA VAL A 475 -17.29 -20.76 2.85
C VAL A 475 -16.97 -19.41 2.21
N CYS A 476 -15.75 -18.90 2.43
CA CYS A 476 -15.31 -17.61 1.94
C CYS A 476 -15.16 -17.57 0.42
N LEU A 477 -14.54 -18.57 -0.22
CA LEU A 477 -14.32 -18.51 -1.68
C LEU A 477 -15.64 -18.63 -2.44
N ASP A 478 -16.50 -19.56 -2.05
CA ASP A 478 -17.81 -19.81 -2.65
C ASP A 478 -18.73 -18.60 -2.53
N ALA A 479 -18.72 -17.92 -1.38
CA ALA A 479 -19.53 -16.72 -1.18
C ALA A 479 -18.92 -15.47 -1.84
N MET A 480 -17.60 -15.29 -1.73
CA MET A 480 -16.97 -13.98 -1.91
C MET A 480 -16.09 -13.87 -3.15
N TYR A 481 -15.62 -14.96 -3.77
CA TYR A 481 -14.71 -14.82 -4.92
C TYR A 481 -15.45 -14.51 -6.22
N GLY A 482 -16.60 -15.14 -6.44
CA GLY A 482 -17.50 -14.88 -7.58
C GLY A 482 -17.31 -15.79 -8.79
N GLN A 483 -16.34 -16.72 -8.75
CA GLN A 483 -16.15 -17.77 -9.75
C GLN A 483 -15.46 -18.98 -9.13
N LYS A 484 -15.42 -20.12 -9.84
CA LYS A 484 -14.61 -21.26 -9.38
C LYS A 484 -13.13 -21.01 -9.68
N THR A 485 -12.26 -21.35 -8.74
CA THR A 485 -10.81 -21.31 -8.91
C THR A 485 -10.31 -22.73 -9.13
N ASN A 486 -9.65 -22.96 -10.27
CA ASN A 486 -9.04 -24.25 -10.58
C ASN A 486 -7.53 -24.26 -10.28
N THR A 487 -6.97 -23.09 -9.97
CA THR A 487 -5.56 -22.87 -9.71
C THR A 487 -5.39 -22.03 -8.47
N ALA A 488 -4.29 -22.28 -7.76
CA ALA A 488 -3.86 -21.45 -6.65
C ALA A 488 -3.48 -20.04 -7.16
N PRO A 489 -3.71 -18.99 -6.35
CA PRO A 489 -3.33 -17.64 -6.74
C PRO A 489 -1.82 -17.50 -6.84
N LYS A 490 -1.36 -16.79 -7.87
CA LYS A 490 0.05 -16.53 -8.12
C LYS A 490 0.21 -15.26 -8.93
N TRP A 491 1.31 -14.54 -8.71
CA TRP A 491 1.72 -13.38 -9.50
C TRP A 491 3.23 -13.38 -9.66
N ASP A 492 3.71 -12.60 -10.63
CA ASP A 492 5.14 -12.34 -10.78
C ASP A 492 5.62 -11.43 -9.65
N ASN A 493 6.86 -11.64 -9.19
CA ASN A 493 7.41 -10.87 -8.07
C ASN A 493 7.57 -9.39 -8.47
N PHE A 494 6.62 -8.55 -8.02
CA PHE A 494 6.56 -7.14 -8.36
C PHE A 494 7.61 -6.33 -7.62
N ASN A 495 7.97 -6.70 -6.38
CA ASN A 495 9.09 -6.07 -5.67
C ASN A 495 10.40 -6.16 -6.49
N LYS A 496 10.68 -7.35 -7.06
CA LYS A 496 11.80 -7.53 -7.99
C LYS A 496 11.70 -6.62 -9.20
N TYR A 497 10.54 -6.56 -9.85
CA TYR A 497 10.32 -5.68 -11.00
C TYR A 497 10.59 -4.21 -10.66
N GLN A 498 10.16 -3.73 -9.48
CA GLN A 498 10.41 -2.35 -9.05
C GLN A 498 11.90 -2.08 -8.85
N ILE A 499 12.65 -3.01 -8.25
CA ILE A 499 14.11 -2.88 -8.12
C ILE A 499 14.77 -2.80 -9.50
N GLU A 500 14.38 -3.67 -10.44
CA GLU A 500 14.90 -3.64 -11.82
C GLU A 500 14.61 -2.30 -12.51
N LYS A 501 13.44 -1.70 -12.27
CA LYS A 501 13.09 -0.38 -12.80
C LYS A 501 13.88 0.75 -12.15
N HIS A 502 14.12 0.71 -10.84
CA HIS A 502 15.00 1.67 -10.16
C HIS A 502 16.43 1.61 -10.68
N LEU A 503 16.97 0.40 -10.91
CA LEU A 503 18.30 0.21 -11.50
C LEU A 503 18.41 0.84 -12.90
N GLN A 504 17.34 0.77 -13.70
CA GLN A 504 17.25 1.45 -14.99
C GLN A 504 17.23 2.98 -14.84
N LYS A 505 16.45 3.51 -13.89
CA LYS A 505 16.30 4.97 -13.65
C LYS A 505 17.59 5.66 -13.24
N ILE A 506 18.48 4.95 -12.55
CA ILE A 506 19.79 5.48 -12.12
C ILE A 506 20.89 5.26 -13.17
N THR A 507 20.53 4.90 -14.39
CA THR A 507 21.45 4.83 -15.53
C THR A 507 21.29 6.10 -16.35
N SER A 508 22.40 6.75 -16.68
CA SER A 508 22.36 7.98 -17.47
C SER A 508 21.89 7.75 -18.90
N ILE A 509 21.28 8.80 -19.43
CA ILE A 509 20.85 8.86 -20.82
C ILE A 509 21.97 9.52 -21.62
N LYS A 510 22.45 8.81 -22.64
CA LYS A 510 23.26 9.45 -23.67
C LYS A 510 22.31 10.23 -24.56
N MET A 511 22.43 11.56 -24.51
CA MET A 511 21.83 12.38 -25.56
C MET A 511 22.68 12.15 -26.80
N ASP A 512 22.16 11.41 -27.78
CA ASP A 512 22.78 11.36 -29.08
C ASP A 512 22.76 12.80 -29.63
N CYS A 513 23.96 13.37 -29.80
CA CYS A 513 24.14 14.63 -30.51
C CYS A 513 23.83 14.42 -31.99
N GLU A 514 22.57 14.18 -32.35
CA GLU A 514 22.09 14.45 -33.69
C GLU A 514 21.79 15.95 -33.81
N LEU A 515 22.89 16.66 -34.08
CA LEU A 515 23.04 17.90 -34.85
C LEU A 515 21.76 18.70 -35.16
N VAL A 516 21.72 19.92 -34.59
CA VAL A 516 20.98 21.08 -35.13
C VAL A 516 21.54 21.48 -36.49
#